data_AF-A0A1F3V5T2-F1
#
_entry.id   AF-A0A1F3V5T2-F1
#
_cell.length_a   1.000
_cell.length_b   1.000
_cell.length_c   1.000
_cell.angle_alpha   90.00
_cell.angle_beta   90.00
_cell.angle_gamma   90.00
#
_symmetry.space_group_name_H-M   'P 1'
#
loop_
_entity.id
_entity.type
_entity.pdbx_description
1 polymer ?
#
loop_
_entity_poly.entity_id
_entity_poly.type
_entity_poly.pdbx_seq_one_letter_code
_entity_poly.pdbx_strand_id
1 'polypeptide(L)'
;MKLPPPKRAFTVLFNGITREIKTPVQVINPLANPPIVIGELRALWDTGATGSMINKNLIDKLGLKKINAGRIQGVHGIQLVDTYIVDLILPYNVKASTLEISGGDIGQTVDILIGMDIISRGDFALTIEKGKTVFSCCYPQLDSKIDFVPSAEKFNKQISKIDLQVNGRNKK
;
A
#
# COMPACT_ATOMS: atom_id res chain seq x y z
N MET A 1 21.05 25.44 -5.89
CA MET A 1 19.71 25.27 -5.27
C MET A 1 19.67 23.86 -4.67
N LYS A 2 19.42 23.69 -3.36
CA LYS A 2 19.31 22.34 -2.77
C LYS A 2 17.93 21.77 -3.14
N LEU A 3 17.92 20.55 -3.68
CA LEU A 3 16.66 19.84 -3.92
C LEU A 3 15.93 19.63 -2.58
N PRO A 4 14.59 19.73 -2.55
CA PRO A 4 13.85 19.43 -1.34
C PRO A 4 14.10 17.96 -0.94
N PRO A 5 14.07 17.65 0.37
CA PRO A 5 14.23 16.28 0.82
C PRO A 5 13.11 15.39 0.25
N PRO A 6 13.40 14.11 -0.03
CA PRO A 6 12.41 13.19 -0.57
C PRO A 6 11.25 13.02 0.42
N LYS A 7 10.02 12.96 -0.10
CA LYS A 7 8.85 12.58 0.68
C LYS A 7 8.90 11.08 0.92
N ARG A 8 8.70 10.67 2.18
CA ARG A 8 8.84 9.28 2.63
C ARG A 8 7.55 8.65 3.13
N ALA A 9 6.49 9.44 3.32
CA ALA A 9 5.22 8.96 3.83
C ALA A 9 4.05 9.78 3.27
N PHE A 10 2.88 9.17 3.28
CA PHE A 10 1.63 9.80 2.95
C PHE A 10 0.50 9.30 3.84
N THR A 11 -0.57 10.11 3.93
CA THR A 11 -1.82 9.72 4.58
C THR A 11 -2.99 10.15 3.70
N VAL A 12 -3.94 9.23 3.50
CA VAL A 12 -5.18 9.44 2.74
C VAL A 12 -6.36 9.22 3.68
N LEU A 13 -7.31 10.16 3.66
CA LEU A 13 -8.58 10.05 4.37
C LEU A 13 -9.67 9.71 3.36
N PHE A 14 -10.45 8.66 3.64
CA PHE A 14 -11.55 8.23 2.80
C PHE A 14 -12.88 8.80 3.29
N ASN A 15 -13.86 8.84 2.38
CA ASN A 15 -15.24 9.21 2.72
C ASN A 15 -15.96 8.00 3.34
N GLY A 16 -15.85 7.88 4.66
CA GLY A 16 -16.46 6.79 5.43
C GLY A 16 -15.57 5.56 5.55
N ILE A 17 -16.17 4.43 5.90
CA ILE A 17 -15.48 3.14 6.04
C ILE A 17 -15.39 2.48 4.65
N THR A 18 -14.20 2.45 4.07
CA THR A 18 -13.98 1.86 2.74
C THR A 18 -13.83 0.34 2.81
N ARG A 19 -14.17 -0.35 1.71
CA ARG A 19 -14.00 -1.81 1.53
C ARG A 19 -12.72 -2.17 0.79
N GLU A 20 -12.13 -1.19 0.11
CA GLU A 20 -10.91 -1.34 -0.66
C GLU A 20 -10.04 -0.10 -0.43
N ILE A 21 -8.73 -0.30 -0.36
CA ILE A 21 -7.77 0.80 -0.25
C ILE A 21 -7.28 1.12 -1.65
N LYS A 22 -7.92 2.10 -2.28
CA LYS A 22 -7.54 2.62 -3.59
C LYS A 22 -6.95 4.02 -3.45
N THR A 23 -5.73 4.21 -3.95
CA THR A 23 -5.03 5.50 -3.93
C THR A 23 -4.63 5.92 -5.34
N PRO A 24 -4.51 7.23 -5.62
CA PRO A 24 -3.90 7.67 -6.87
C PRO A 24 -2.44 7.21 -6.93
N VAL A 25 -1.98 6.87 -8.13
CA VAL A 25 -0.59 6.51 -8.41
C VAL A 25 -0.18 7.05 -9.79
N GLN A 26 1.11 7.29 -9.97
CA GLN A 26 1.71 7.46 -11.29
C GLN A 26 2.70 6.33 -11.53
N VAL A 27 2.80 5.88 -12.78
CA VAL A 27 3.72 4.82 -13.18
C VAL A 27 4.72 5.41 -14.15
N ILE A 28 5.99 5.08 -13.93
CA ILE A 28 7.10 5.51 -14.76
C ILE A 28 7.72 4.26 -15.36
N ASN A 29 8.03 4.32 -16.66
CA ASN A 29 9.01 3.43 -17.27
C ASN A 29 10.40 4.07 -17.11
N PRO A 30 11.21 3.64 -16.13
CA PRO A 30 12.51 4.25 -15.88
C PRO A 30 13.57 3.86 -16.92
N LEU A 31 13.29 2.84 -17.75
CA LEU A 31 14.21 2.31 -18.75
C LEU A 31 14.03 2.98 -20.14
N ALA A 32 12.98 3.77 -20.32
CA ALA A 32 12.81 4.57 -21.53
C ALA A 32 13.72 5.81 -21.51
N ASN A 33 14.12 6.29 -22.69
CA ASN A 33 14.92 7.50 -22.83
C ASN A 33 14.24 8.48 -23.83
N PRO A 34 13.61 9.57 -23.35
CA PRO A 34 13.42 9.94 -21.94
C PRO A 34 12.44 8.99 -21.21
N PRO A 35 12.43 8.98 -19.86
CA PRO A 35 11.45 8.19 -19.09
C PRO A 35 10.02 8.54 -19.48
N ILE A 36 9.17 7.52 -19.67
CA ILE A 36 7.75 7.69 -19.97
C ILE A 36 6.97 7.66 -18.66
N VAL A 37 6.07 8.61 -18.45
CA VAL A 37 5.25 8.74 -17.25
C VAL A 37 3.78 8.73 -17.62
N ILE A 38 2.99 7.91 -16.93
CA ILE A 38 1.53 7.95 -16.97
C ILE A 38 1.02 8.29 -15.57
N GLY A 39 0.24 9.38 -15.47
CA GLY A 39 -0.42 9.80 -14.25
C GLY A 39 -1.90 9.43 -14.18
N GLU A 40 -2.56 9.86 -13.10
CA GLU A 40 -4.01 9.70 -12.88
C GLU A 40 -4.50 8.24 -12.85
N LEU A 41 -3.64 7.32 -12.38
CA LEU A 41 -3.95 5.90 -12.26
C LEU A 41 -4.45 5.55 -10.86
N ARG A 42 -5.07 4.38 -10.72
CA ARG A 42 -5.59 3.85 -9.45
C ARG A 42 -4.79 2.62 -9.01
N ALA A 43 -4.14 2.73 -7.86
CA ALA A 43 -3.52 1.61 -7.17
C ALA A 43 -4.48 0.98 -6.16
N LEU A 44 -4.72 -0.32 -6.24
CA LEU A 44 -5.34 -1.12 -5.18
C LEU A 44 -4.24 -1.71 -4.30
N TRP A 45 -4.36 -1.52 -2.99
CA TRP A 45 -3.47 -2.15 -2.01
C TRP A 45 -4.10 -3.46 -1.53
N ASP A 46 -3.41 -4.58 -1.74
CA ASP A 46 -3.93 -5.92 -1.49
C ASP A 46 -2.94 -6.76 -0.68
N THR A 47 -3.19 -6.88 0.62
CA THR A 47 -2.38 -7.73 1.51
C THR A 47 -2.57 -9.23 1.25
N GLY A 48 -3.60 -9.62 0.50
CA GLY A 48 -3.84 -11.00 0.08
C GLY A 48 -3.00 -11.42 -1.12
N ALA A 49 -2.37 -10.47 -1.82
CA ALA A 49 -1.53 -10.75 -2.98
C ALA A 49 -0.05 -10.82 -2.57
N THR A 50 0.64 -11.90 -2.97
CA THR A 50 2.09 -12.02 -2.74
C THR A 50 2.89 -11.04 -3.59
N GLY A 51 2.48 -10.83 -4.85
CA GLY A 51 3.18 -10.00 -5.82
C GLY A 51 2.31 -8.85 -6.34
N SER A 52 2.98 -7.78 -6.74
CA SER A 52 2.34 -6.61 -7.36
C SER A 52 2.14 -6.83 -8.86
N MET A 53 1.10 -6.19 -9.40
CA MET A 53 0.71 -6.33 -10.81
C MET A 53 0.42 -4.98 -11.48
N ILE A 54 0.72 -4.90 -12.77
CA ILE A 54 0.29 -3.83 -13.68
C ILE A 54 -0.71 -4.36 -14.68
N ASN A 55 -1.76 -3.57 -14.93
CA ASN A 55 -2.76 -3.89 -15.92
C ASN A 55 -2.15 -3.93 -17.33
N LYS A 56 -2.46 -4.97 -18.10
CA LYS A 56 -1.94 -5.19 -19.46
C LYS A 56 -2.10 -3.99 -20.39
N ASN A 57 -3.16 -3.20 -20.22
CA ASN A 57 -3.44 -2.01 -21.03
C ASN A 57 -2.43 -0.86 -20.82
N LEU A 58 -1.63 -0.89 -19.73
CA LEU A 58 -0.59 0.10 -19.45
C LEU A 58 0.78 -0.31 -19.99
N ILE A 59 1.01 -1.61 -20.20
CA ILE A 59 2.31 -2.15 -20.63
C ILE A 59 2.73 -1.52 -21.96
N ASP A 60 1.84 -1.58 -22.96
CA ASP A 60 2.10 -1.02 -24.29
C ASP A 60 2.19 0.51 -24.26
N LYS A 61 1.31 1.17 -23.48
CA LYS A 61 1.31 2.64 -23.35
C LYS A 61 2.59 3.18 -22.74
N LEU A 62 3.18 2.43 -21.81
CA LEU A 62 4.46 2.76 -21.17
C LEU A 62 5.66 2.27 -21.97
N GLY A 63 5.46 1.46 -23.02
CA GLY A 63 6.54 0.82 -23.77
C GLY A 63 7.40 -0.10 -22.89
N LEU A 64 6.81 -0.79 -21.92
CA LEU A 64 7.55 -1.65 -21.00
C LEU A 64 8.08 -2.87 -21.73
N LYS A 65 9.37 -3.19 -21.49
CA LYS A 65 10.00 -4.40 -22.01
C LYS A 65 9.97 -5.47 -20.94
N LYS A 66 9.58 -6.68 -21.33
CA LYS A 66 9.67 -7.87 -20.50
C LYS A 66 11.10 -8.05 -20.01
N ILE A 67 11.25 -8.32 -18.71
CA ILE A 67 12.54 -8.60 -18.07
C ILE A 67 12.65 -10.07 -17.68
N ASN A 68 11.56 -10.67 -17.16
CA ASN A 68 11.53 -12.08 -16.80
C ASN A 68 10.13 -12.68 -17.03
N ALA A 69 9.98 -13.98 -16.76
CA ALA A 69 8.70 -14.66 -16.61
C ALA A 69 8.51 -15.11 -15.15
N GLY A 70 7.43 -14.68 -14.53
CA GLY A 70 6.98 -15.09 -13.21
C GLY A 70 5.87 -16.14 -13.27
N ARG A 71 5.58 -16.75 -12.13
CA ARG A 71 4.39 -17.58 -11.92
C ARG A 71 3.47 -16.88 -10.94
N ILE A 72 2.22 -16.67 -11.33
CA ILE A 72 1.15 -16.25 -10.42
C ILE A 72 0.24 -17.43 -10.16
N GLN A 73 -0.21 -17.58 -8.92
CA GLN A 73 -1.23 -18.54 -8.54
C GLN A 73 -2.49 -17.75 -8.19
N GLY A 74 -3.46 -17.76 -9.10
CA GLY A 74 -4.78 -17.18 -8.88
C GLY A 74 -5.80 -18.24 -8.49
N VAL A 75 -7.05 -17.79 -8.33
CA VAL A 75 -8.21 -18.66 -8.05
C VAL A 75 -8.43 -19.70 -9.17
N HIS A 76 -8.02 -19.37 -10.39
CA HIS A 76 -8.15 -20.23 -11.58
C HIS A 76 -6.90 -21.10 -11.85
N GLY A 77 -5.96 -21.19 -10.91
CA GLY A 77 -4.74 -21.99 -11.02
C GLY A 77 -3.48 -21.16 -11.29
N ILE A 78 -2.43 -21.84 -11.73
CA ILE A 78 -1.11 -21.26 -11.98
C ILE A 78 -1.04 -20.72 -13.41
N GLN A 79 -0.62 -19.47 -13.56
CA GLN A 79 -0.39 -18.83 -14.84
C GLN A 79 1.05 -18.30 -14.91
N LEU A 80 1.68 -18.45 -16.08
CA LEU A 80 2.93 -17.76 -16.40
C LEU A 80 2.62 -16.34 -16.86
N VAL A 81 3.29 -15.37 -16.26
CA VAL A 81 3.13 -13.95 -16.58
C VAL A 81 4.49 -13.30 -16.77
N ASP A 82 4.53 -12.29 -17.62
CA ASP A 82 5.75 -11.50 -17.83
C ASP A 82 5.92 -10.48 -16.71
N THR A 83 7.17 -10.18 -16.35
CA THR A 83 7.50 -9.15 -15.36
C THR A 83 8.22 -7.97 -16.01
N TYR A 84 8.05 -6.79 -15.40
CA TYR A 84 8.50 -5.51 -15.92
C TYR A 84 9.08 -4.66 -14.79
N ILE A 85 10.01 -3.77 -15.13
CA ILE A 85 10.55 -2.78 -14.19
C ILE A 85 9.80 -1.46 -14.33
N VAL A 86 9.30 -0.94 -13.22
CA VAL A 86 8.66 0.37 -13.12
C VAL A 86 9.13 1.16 -11.90
N ASP A 87 8.93 2.47 -11.91
CA ASP A 87 8.85 3.25 -10.68
C ASP A 87 7.38 3.65 -10.44
N LEU A 88 6.99 3.73 -9.17
CA LEU A 88 5.69 4.25 -8.74
C LEU A 88 5.87 5.58 -8.01
N ILE A 89 5.03 6.56 -8.34
CA ILE A 89 4.83 7.77 -7.54
C ILE A 89 3.50 7.62 -6.80
N LEU A 90 3.61 7.34 -5.51
CA LEU A 90 2.50 7.21 -4.58
C LEU A 90 2.00 8.61 -4.14
N PRO A 91 0.88 8.71 -3.38
CA PRO A 91 0.38 9.99 -2.91
C PRO A 91 1.47 10.83 -2.22
N TYR A 92 1.33 12.15 -2.33
CA TYR A 92 2.31 13.11 -1.80
C TYR A 92 3.74 12.94 -2.34
N ASN A 93 3.88 12.42 -3.57
CA ASN A 93 5.15 12.25 -4.27
C ASN A 93 6.13 11.31 -3.55
N VAL A 94 5.62 10.32 -2.81
CA VAL A 94 6.46 9.25 -2.27
C VAL A 94 6.87 8.32 -3.42
N LYS A 95 8.17 8.20 -3.66
CA LYS A 95 8.72 7.43 -4.78
C LYS A 95 9.12 6.02 -4.34
N ALA A 96 8.59 5.01 -5.03
CA ALA A 96 9.04 3.63 -4.95
C ALA A 96 9.69 3.24 -6.28
N SER A 97 11.01 3.11 -6.30
CA SER A 97 11.78 2.92 -7.54
C SER A 97 12.21 1.47 -7.77
N THR A 98 12.48 1.14 -9.03
CA THR A 98 13.09 -0.12 -9.48
C THR A 98 12.30 -1.33 -8.99
N LEU A 99 11.00 -1.29 -9.22
CA LEU A 99 10.06 -2.33 -8.82
C LEU A 99 9.89 -3.32 -9.97
N GLU A 100 10.15 -4.60 -9.70
CA GLU A 100 9.73 -5.68 -10.61
C GLU A 100 8.28 -6.04 -10.29
N ILE A 101 7.40 -5.92 -11.28
CA ILE A 101 5.96 -6.21 -11.15
C ILE A 101 5.47 -7.08 -12.29
N SER A 102 4.47 -7.92 -12.02
CA SER A 102 3.90 -8.82 -13.03
C SER A 102 2.87 -8.10 -13.92
N GLY A 103 2.83 -8.39 -15.21
CA GLY A 103 1.75 -7.95 -16.09
C GLY A 103 0.56 -8.90 -16.03
N GLY A 104 -0.67 -8.36 -16.04
CA GLY A 104 -1.86 -9.20 -16.13
C GLY A 104 -3.16 -8.43 -16.26
N ASP A 105 -4.26 -9.17 -16.28
CA ASP A 105 -5.61 -8.60 -16.23
C ASP A 105 -6.07 -8.51 -14.78
N ILE A 106 -6.08 -7.29 -14.24
CA ILE A 106 -6.48 -7.00 -12.86
C ILE A 106 -7.82 -6.24 -12.80
N GLY A 107 -8.63 -6.36 -13.85
CA GLY A 107 -9.94 -5.73 -13.97
C GLY A 107 -9.89 -4.30 -14.51
N GLN A 108 -11.07 -3.66 -14.62
CA GLN A 108 -11.21 -2.33 -15.28
C GLN A 108 -11.10 -1.14 -14.31
N THR A 109 -11.19 -1.40 -13.00
CA THR A 109 -11.20 -0.33 -11.98
C THR A 109 -9.87 -0.15 -11.27
N VAL A 110 -8.87 -0.96 -11.64
CA VAL A 110 -7.54 -1.01 -11.03
C VAL A 110 -6.50 -1.01 -12.13
N ASP A 111 -5.52 -0.14 -11.98
CA ASP A 111 -4.44 0.06 -12.93
C ASP A 111 -3.14 -0.58 -12.41
N ILE A 112 -2.93 -0.53 -11.10
CA ILE A 112 -1.85 -1.19 -10.36
C ILE A 112 -2.43 -1.93 -9.16
N LEU A 113 -2.04 -3.18 -8.96
CA LEU A 113 -2.24 -3.90 -7.71
C LEU A 113 -0.92 -3.90 -6.95
N ILE A 114 -0.92 -3.34 -5.74
CA ILE A 114 0.24 -3.29 -4.84
C ILE A 114 0.08 -4.41 -3.82
N GLY A 115 0.90 -5.45 -3.96
CA GLY A 115 0.92 -6.64 -3.12
C GLY A 115 1.98 -6.57 -2.02
N MET A 116 2.15 -7.70 -1.33
CA MET A 116 3.05 -7.86 -0.19
C MET A 116 4.52 -7.64 -0.53
N ASP A 117 4.94 -7.92 -1.76
CA ASP A 117 6.28 -7.64 -2.28
C ASP A 117 6.69 -6.16 -2.19
N ILE A 118 5.73 -5.23 -2.29
CA ILE A 118 5.95 -3.78 -2.09
C ILE A 118 5.54 -3.35 -0.69
N ILE A 119 4.38 -3.80 -0.18
CA ILE A 119 3.85 -3.42 1.13
C ILE A 119 4.88 -3.69 2.23
N SER A 120 5.53 -4.86 2.21
CA SER A 120 6.50 -5.27 3.23
C SER A 120 7.81 -4.49 3.26
N ARG A 121 8.06 -3.62 2.27
CA ARG A 121 9.24 -2.73 2.23
C ARG A 121 9.01 -1.41 2.97
N GLY A 122 7.79 -1.19 3.45
CA GLY A 122 7.33 0.02 4.13
C GLY A 122 6.50 -0.30 5.37
N ASP A 123 6.03 0.76 6.03
CA ASP A 123 4.98 0.66 7.04
C ASP A 123 3.62 0.88 6.37
N PHE A 124 2.65 0.03 6.72
CA PHE A 124 1.27 0.08 6.23
C PHE A 124 0.34 0.14 7.43
N ALA A 125 -0.43 1.22 7.57
CA ALA A 125 -1.33 1.44 8.69
C ALA A 125 -2.73 1.82 8.22
N LEU A 126 -3.72 1.09 8.72
CA LEU A 126 -5.14 1.35 8.52
C LEU A 126 -5.80 1.63 9.87
N THR A 127 -6.37 2.82 10.03
CA THR A 127 -7.09 3.21 11.25
C THR A 127 -8.43 3.84 10.90
N ILE A 128 -9.28 4.02 11.92
CA ILE A 128 -10.55 4.73 11.79
C ILE A 128 -10.51 6.00 12.63
N GLU A 129 -10.75 7.15 11.99
CA GLU A 129 -10.89 8.43 12.67
C GLU A 129 -12.25 9.03 12.33
N LYS A 130 -13.08 9.29 13.36
CA LYS A 130 -14.40 9.93 13.21
C LYS A 130 -15.29 9.27 12.13
N GLY A 131 -15.32 7.94 12.10
CA GLY A 131 -16.11 7.15 11.15
C GLY A 131 -15.54 7.10 9.73
N LYS A 132 -14.32 7.58 9.51
CA LYS A 132 -13.62 7.56 8.22
C LYS A 132 -12.41 6.65 8.28
N THR A 133 -12.17 5.90 7.22
CA THR A 133 -10.91 5.16 7.06
C THR A 133 -9.77 6.15 6.83
N VAL A 134 -8.69 5.97 7.60
CA VAL A 134 -7.41 6.65 7.42
C VAL A 134 -6.40 5.60 7.01
N PHE A 135 -5.80 5.79 5.84
CA PHE A 135 -4.71 4.96 5.36
C PHE A 135 -3.42 5.77 5.39
N SER A 136 -2.41 5.26 6.10
CA SER A 136 -1.09 5.87 6.15
C SER A 136 -0.04 4.85 5.72
N CYS A 137 0.92 5.28 4.91
CA CYS A 137 2.00 4.43 4.44
C CYS A 137 3.30 5.21 4.32
N CYS A 138 4.42 4.54 4.59
CA CYS A 138 5.76 5.04 4.30
C CYS A 138 6.50 4.11 3.35
N TYR A 139 7.43 4.66 2.58
CA TYR A 139 8.32 3.88 1.72
C TYR A 139 9.70 4.57 1.57
N PRO A 140 10.81 3.89 1.90
CA PRO A 140 10.86 2.62 2.62
C PRO A 140 10.38 2.78 4.07
N GLN A 141 10.38 1.69 4.83
CA GLN A 141 10.08 1.65 6.25
C GLN A 141 10.83 2.76 7.03
N LEU A 142 10.16 3.35 8.02
CA LEU A 142 10.76 4.31 8.96
C LEU A 142 11.29 3.58 10.22
N ASP A 143 12.09 4.27 11.04
CA ASP A 143 12.89 3.63 12.10
C ASP A 143 12.07 2.97 13.25
N SER A 144 10.79 3.29 13.42
CA SER A 144 10.01 2.84 14.57
C SER A 144 8.92 1.82 14.22
N LYS A 145 8.95 0.66 14.88
CA LYS A 145 7.88 -0.35 14.85
C LYS A 145 6.53 0.24 15.28
N ILE A 146 5.47 -0.06 14.53
CA ILE A 146 4.08 0.15 14.95
C ILE A 146 3.64 -1.06 15.79
N ASP A 147 3.38 -0.86 17.09
CA ASP A 147 2.97 -1.91 18.02
C ASP A 147 1.85 -1.43 18.95
N PHE A 148 0.69 -2.08 18.87
CA PHE A 148 -0.46 -1.74 19.70
C PHE A 148 -0.52 -2.53 21.01
N VAL A 149 0.28 -3.60 21.19
CA VAL A 149 0.22 -4.47 22.38
C VAL A 149 0.46 -3.67 23.67
N PRO A 150 1.54 -2.86 23.81
CA PRO A 150 1.77 -2.12 25.05
C PRO A 150 0.65 -1.14 25.39
N SER A 151 0.09 -0.50 24.37
CA SER A 151 -1.03 0.44 24.52
C SER A 151 -2.30 -0.27 24.97
N ALA A 152 -2.61 -1.43 24.38
CA ALA A 152 -3.76 -2.25 24.76
C ALA A 152 -3.64 -2.78 26.20
N GLU A 153 -2.47 -3.26 26.60
CA GLU A 153 -2.22 -3.71 27.98
C GLU A 153 -2.39 -2.58 29.00
N LYS A 154 -1.89 -1.38 28.69
CA LYS A 154 -2.07 -0.20 29.53
C LYS A 154 -3.55 0.16 29.69
N PHE A 155 -4.31 0.14 28.59
CA PHE A 155 -5.74 0.40 28.61
C PHE A 155 -6.50 -0.64 29.46
N ASN A 156 -6.22 -1.93 29.26
CA ASN A 156 -6.85 -3.02 30.01
C ASN A 156 -6.59 -2.93 31.53
N LYS A 157 -5.38 -2.52 31.93
CA LYS A 157 -5.02 -2.28 33.34
C LYS A 157 -5.76 -1.08 33.96
N GLN A 158 -6.16 -0.10 33.16
CA GLN A 158 -6.92 1.07 33.64
C GLN A 158 -8.41 0.72 33.83
N ILE A 159 -9.00 0.00 32.86
CA ILE A 159 -10.39 -0.49 32.96
C ILE A 159 -10.58 -1.36 34.21
N SER A 160 -9.69 -2.33 34.44
CA SER A 160 -9.81 -3.23 35.61
C SER A 160 -9.76 -2.49 36.95
N LYS A 161 -8.97 -1.42 37.06
CA LYS A 161 -8.94 -0.57 38.25
C LYS A 161 -10.24 0.21 38.45
N ILE A 162 -10.86 0.69 37.37
CA ILE A 162 -12.16 1.39 37.41
C ILE A 162 -13.25 0.42 37.88
N ASP A 163 -13.32 -0.77 37.29
CA ASP A 163 -14.32 -1.79 37.63
C ASP A 163 -14.23 -2.23 39.10
N LEU A 164 -13.00 -2.41 39.62
CA LEU A 164 -12.76 -2.71 41.03
C LEU A 164 -13.24 -1.57 41.96
N GLN A 165 -13.03 -0.31 41.58
CA GLN A 165 -13.48 0.84 42.36
C GLN A 165 -15.01 1.02 42.35
N VAL A 166 -15.68 0.75 41.23
CA VAL A 166 -17.15 0.81 41.12
C VAL A 166 -17.80 -0.31 41.94
N ASN A 167 -17.31 -1.55 41.81
CA ASN A 167 -17.86 -2.69 42.55
C ASN A 167 -17.57 -2.65 44.05
N GLY A 168 -16.49 -2.00 44.48
CA GLY A 168 -16.17 -1.78 45.89
C GLY A 168 -17.06 -0.74 46.58
N ARG A 169 -17.67 0.19 45.83
CA ARG A 169 -18.61 1.20 46.38
C ARG A 169 -20.03 0.68 46.54
N ASN A 170 -20.46 -0.28 45.72
CA ASN A 170 -21.80 -0.89 45.81
C ASN A 170 -21.93 -1.98 46.90
N LYS A 171 -20.86 -2.26 47.66
CA LYS A 171 -20.83 -3.25 48.74
C LYS A 171 -20.70 -2.64 50.15
N LYS A 172 -20.89 -1.33 50.30
CA LYS A 172 -21.01 -0.62 51.57
C LYS A 172 -22.35 0.07 51.64
#